data_AF-A0A378U5A7-F1
#
_entry.id   AF-A0A378U5A7-F1
#
_cell.length_a   1.000
_cell.length_b   1.000
_cell.length_c   1.000
_cell.angle_alpha   90.00
_cell.angle_beta   90.00
_cell.angle_gamma   90.00
#
_symmetry.space_group_name_H-M   'P 1'
#
loop_
_entity.id
_entity.type
_entity.pdbx_description
1 polymer ?
#
loop_
_entity_poly.entity_id
_entity_poly.type
_entity_poly.pdbx_seq_one_letter_code
_entity_poly.pdbx_strand_id
1 'polypeptide(L)'
;MGELAAGKTAVDAALFEGKIPALKDAAAAKNTKAKENIGLSSDAQDAVSTSPRSNLLSKVEIKGGFLTGAGTGSITGTVGGNANTDITGIEISQNRDNQGVWTCTINKKTVAGWKDKFAPTGCTVGTGS
;
A
#
# COMPACT_ATOMS: atom_id res chain seq x y z
N MET A 1 -3.10 11.73 0.51
CA MET A 1 -3.28 10.28 0.73
C MET A 1 -2.79 9.90 2.12
N GLY A 2 -3.53 10.30 3.15
CA GLY A 2 -3.18 9.97 4.54
C GLY A 2 -3.38 8.48 4.87
N GLU A 3 -4.31 7.82 4.17
CA GLU A 3 -4.70 6.42 4.45
C GLU A 3 -3.55 5.44 4.18
N LEU A 4 -2.90 5.49 3.01
CA LEU A 4 -1.71 4.66 2.74
C LEU A 4 -0.52 5.04 3.62
N ALA A 5 -0.40 6.32 3.98
CA ALA A 5 0.68 6.80 4.84
C ALA A 5 0.57 6.27 6.27
N ALA A 6 -0.66 6.04 6.77
CA ALA A 6 -0.91 5.43 8.08
C ALA A 6 -0.40 3.97 8.14
N GLY A 7 -0.48 3.24 7.02
CA GLY A 7 0.02 1.86 6.93
C GLY A 7 1.53 1.71 7.13
N LYS A 8 2.33 2.77 6.93
CA LYS A 8 3.79 2.74 7.11
C LYS A 8 4.18 2.36 8.53
N THR A 9 3.53 2.98 9.52
CA THR A 9 3.77 2.72 10.95
C THR A 9 3.45 1.27 11.31
N ALA A 10 2.34 0.73 10.79
CA ALA A 10 1.96 -0.65 11.05
C ALA A 10 2.93 -1.64 10.37
N VAL A 11 3.43 -1.34 9.17
CA VAL A 11 4.50 -2.11 8.52
C VAL A 11 5.78 -2.08 9.35
N ASP A 12 6.22 -0.89 9.80
CA ASP A 12 7.44 -0.77 10.60
C ASP A 12 7.32 -1.53 11.93
N ALA A 13 6.16 -1.48 12.60
CA ALA A 13 5.90 -2.27 13.80
C ALA A 13 5.96 -3.78 13.53
N ALA A 14 5.30 -4.25 12.47
CA ALA A 14 5.33 -5.66 12.08
C ALA A 14 6.75 -6.16 11.81
N LEU A 15 7.53 -5.39 11.05
CA LEU A 15 8.92 -5.73 10.73
C LEU A 15 9.81 -5.71 11.99
N PHE A 16 9.59 -4.75 12.89
CA PHE A 16 10.31 -4.67 14.16
C PHE A 16 10.06 -5.89 15.06
N GLU A 17 8.84 -6.41 15.06
CA GLU A 17 8.48 -7.66 15.75
C GLU A 17 8.91 -8.93 14.97
N GLY A 18 9.57 -8.78 13.82
CA GLY A 18 10.02 -9.88 12.98
C GLY A 18 8.90 -10.60 12.21
N LYS A 19 7.70 -10.00 12.18
CA LYS A 19 6.50 -10.48 11.48
C LYS A 19 6.49 -10.05 10.01
N ILE A 20 5.62 -10.68 9.23
CA ILE A 20 5.34 -10.37 7.83
C ILE A 20 4.14 -9.41 7.77
N PRO A 21 4.30 -8.19 7.27
CA PRO A 21 3.17 -7.28 7.05
C PRO A 21 2.15 -7.89 6.09
N ALA A 22 0.87 -7.81 6.43
CA ALA A 22 -0.23 -8.40 5.68
C ALA A 22 -1.44 -7.45 5.66
N LEU A 23 -2.30 -7.59 4.65
CA LEU A 23 -3.56 -6.86 4.58
C LEU A 23 -4.70 -7.55 5.35
N LYS A 24 -4.46 -8.73 5.91
CA LYS A 24 -5.44 -9.53 6.66
C LYS A 24 -4.73 -10.29 7.77
N ASP A 25 -5.46 -10.65 8.83
CA ASP A 25 -4.90 -11.52 9.84
C ASP A 25 -4.82 -12.94 9.26
N ALA A 26 -3.67 -13.58 9.42
CA ALA A 26 -3.51 -14.97 9.08
C ALA A 26 -2.79 -15.64 10.24
N ALA A 27 -3.36 -16.73 10.74
CA ALA A 27 -2.70 -17.57 11.72
C ALA A 27 -1.32 -17.96 11.17
N ALA A 28 -0.27 -17.78 11.98
CA ALA A 28 1.06 -18.24 11.62
C ALA A 28 1.00 -19.76 11.40
N ALA A 29 1.41 -20.24 10.23
CA ALA A 29 1.68 -21.67 10.08
C ALA A 29 2.85 -22.04 11.01
N LYS A 30 2.84 -23.25 11.57
CA LYS A 30 3.94 -23.72 12.43
C LYS A 30 5.29 -23.51 11.71
N ASN A 31 6.27 -22.93 12.42
CA ASN A 31 7.61 -22.61 11.92
C ASN A 31 7.69 -21.57 10.78
N THR A 32 6.67 -20.72 10.63
CA THR A 32 6.72 -19.56 9.73
C THR A 32 6.64 -18.27 10.52
N LYS A 33 7.20 -17.18 9.96
CA LYS A 33 7.03 -15.85 10.54
C LYS A 33 5.53 -15.54 10.64
N ALA A 34 5.10 -15.07 11.82
CA ALA A 34 3.72 -14.62 12.00
C ALA A 34 3.41 -13.46 11.07
N LYS A 35 2.15 -13.34 10.65
CA LYS A 35 1.66 -12.22 9.83
C LYS A 35 0.99 -11.19 10.71
N GLU A 36 1.21 -9.92 10.40
CA GLU A 36 0.62 -8.78 11.12
C GLU A 36 -0.25 -7.98 10.17
N ASN A 37 -1.49 -7.70 10.56
CA ASN A 37 -2.40 -6.92 9.74
C ASN A 37 -2.12 -5.42 9.86
N ILE A 38 -1.88 -4.76 8.74
CA ILE A 38 -1.56 -3.33 8.70
C ILE A 38 -2.77 -2.40 8.67
N GLY A 39 -3.99 -2.96 8.78
CA GLY A 39 -5.23 -2.19 8.99
C GLY A 39 -5.78 -1.47 7.76
N LEU A 40 -5.32 -1.81 6.56
CA LEU A 40 -5.73 -1.14 5.31
C LEU A 40 -6.87 -1.82 4.56
N SER A 41 -7.18 -3.09 4.84
CA SER A 41 -8.27 -3.82 4.18
C SER A 41 -9.51 -3.97 5.08
N SER A 42 -10.69 -4.04 4.47
CA SER A 42 -11.97 -4.25 5.15
C SER A 42 -12.22 -5.70 5.55
N ASP A 43 -11.45 -6.64 5.02
CA ASP A 43 -11.79 -8.05 5.07
C ASP A 43 -11.09 -8.71 6.24
N ALA A 44 -11.89 -9.36 7.09
CA ALA A 44 -11.40 -9.98 8.32
C ALA A 44 -10.53 -11.20 7.99
N GLN A 45 -10.97 -12.15 7.18
CA GLN A 45 -10.21 -13.38 6.92
C GLN A 45 -10.51 -13.98 5.53
N ASP A 46 -9.48 -14.60 4.96
CA ASP A 46 -9.44 -15.45 3.75
C ASP A 46 -9.11 -14.76 2.38
N ALA A 47 -8.46 -15.51 1.49
CA ALA A 47 -7.74 -15.22 0.23
C ALA A 47 -7.64 -13.77 -0.30
N VAL A 48 -6.39 -13.22 -0.36
CA VAL A 48 -5.95 -12.00 -1.08
C VAL A 48 -7.06 -10.97 -1.36
N SER A 49 -7.67 -10.41 -0.32
CA SER A 49 -8.63 -9.35 -0.54
C SER A 49 -7.92 -8.02 -0.77
N THR A 50 -8.25 -7.42 -1.89
CA THR A 50 -7.83 -6.09 -2.35
C THR A 50 -8.74 -4.98 -1.84
N SER A 51 -9.81 -5.30 -1.11
CA SER A 51 -10.86 -4.36 -0.70
C SER A 51 -10.33 -3.39 0.34
N PRO A 52 -10.09 -2.11 -0.03
CA PRO A 52 -9.55 -1.14 0.90
C PRO A 52 -10.66 -0.64 1.85
N ARG A 53 -10.31 -0.27 3.08
CA ARG A 53 -11.23 0.48 3.98
C ARG A 53 -11.52 1.91 3.51
N SER A 54 -10.79 2.37 2.50
CA SER A 54 -10.86 3.73 1.96
C SER A 54 -12.07 3.93 1.06
N ASN A 55 -12.64 5.12 1.12
CA ASN A 55 -13.67 5.56 0.19
C ASN A 55 -13.12 5.97 -1.21
N LEU A 56 -11.80 6.15 -1.31
CA LEU A 56 -11.10 6.71 -2.48
C LEU A 56 -10.14 5.72 -3.15
N LEU A 57 -10.04 4.50 -2.62
CA LEU A 57 -9.26 3.43 -3.24
C LEU A 57 -10.23 2.34 -3.72
N SER A 58 -9.95 1.76 -4.89
CA SER A 58 -10.62 0.55 -5.36
C SER A 58 -9.82 -0.72 -5.06
N LYS A 59 -8.53 -0.58 -4.76
CA LYS A 59 -7.61 -1.69 -4.51
C LYS A 59 -6.48 -1.25 -3.58
N VAL A 60 -6.08 -2.13 -2.66
CA VAL A 60 -4.83 -2.02 -1.88
C VAL A 60 -4.04 -3.32 -1.96
N GLU A 61 -2.71 -3.21 -2.03
CA GLU A 61 -1.78 -4.34 -2.16
C GLU A 61 -0.50 -4.11 -1.37
N ILE A 62 0.15 -5.22 -0.99
CA ILE A 62 1.52 -5.26 -0.47
C ILE A 62 2.39 -5.95 -1.54
N LYS A 63 3.54 -5.38 -1.87
CA LYS A 63 4.45 -5.89 -2.91
C LYS A 63 5.89 -5.95 -2.39
N GLY A 64 6.72 -6.71 -3.09
CA GLY A 64 8.16 -6.82 -2.83
C GLY A 64 8.51 -7.65 -1.59
N GLY A 65 9.62 -7.31 -0.94
CA GLY A 65 10.19 -8.06 0.18
C GLY A 65 9.31 -8.11 1.43
N PHE A 66 8.33 -7.22 1.57
CA PHE A 66 7.32 -7.30 2.64
C PHE A 66 6.58 -8.65 2.65
N LEU A 67 6.36 -9.27 1.48
CA LEU A 67 5.68 -10.57 1.38
C LEU A 67 6.47 -11.73 2.02
N THR A 68 7.78 -11.56 2.20
CA THR A 68 8.67 -12.54 2.83
C THR A 68 9.23 -12.05 4.18
N GLY A 69 8.79 -10.89 4.66
CA GLY A 69 9.26 -10.28 5.91
C GLY A 69 10.63 -9.60 5.79
N ALA A 70 11.09 -9.31 4.57
CA ALA A 70 12.24 -8.45 4.36
C ALA A 70 11.88 -6.98 4.60
N GLY A 71 12.87 -6.16 4.95
CA GLY A 71 12.69 -4.74 5.28
C GLY A 71 12.38 -3.82 4.08
N THR A 72 12.33 -4.35 2.86
CA THR A 72 12.09 -3.59 1.63
C THR A 72 10.79 -4.00 0.96
N GLY A 73 10.08 -3.06 0.35
CA GLY A 73 8.82 -3.36 -0.32
C GLY A 73 7.96 -2.13 -0.54
N SER A 74 6.71 -2.36 -0.91
CA SER A 74 5.74 -1.27 -1.04
C SER A 74 4.34 -1.63 -0.60
N ILE A 75 3.62 -0.60 -0.17
CA ILE A 75 2.17 -0.59 -0.02
C ILE A 75 1.62 0.21 -1.20
N THR A 76 0.76 -0.38 -2.02
CA THR A 76 0.21 0.28 -3.22
C THR A 76 -1.30 0.36 -3.14
N GLY A 77 -1.87 1.53 -3.45
CA GLY A 77 -3.30 1.73 -3.58
C GLY A 77 -3.66 2.20 -4.99
N THR A 78 -4.68 1.59 -5.61
CA THR A 78 -5.29 2.14 -6.83
C THR A 78 -6.44 3.05 -6.45
N VAL A 79 -6.40 4.29 -6.93
CA VAL A 79 -7.47 5.26 -6.70
C VAL A 79 -8.73 4.83 -7.46
N GLY A 80 -9.85 4.87 -6.78
CA GLY A 80 -11.15 4.48 -7.29
C GLY A 80 -12.23 4.66 -6.25
N GLY A 81 -13.30 3.88 -6.31
CA GLY A 81 -14.46 4.09 -5.42
C GLY A 81 -15.16 5.41 -5.78
N ASN A 82 -15.21 6.35 -4.83
CA ASN A 82 -15.85 7.66 -5.00
C ASN A 82 -14.87 8.77 -5.44
N ALA A 83 -13.71 8.40 -5.98
CA ALA A 83 -12.75 9.36 -6.52
C ALA A 83 -13.23 10.03 -7.82
N ASN A 84 -12.79 11.27 -8.06
CA ASN A 84 -13.06 11.99 -9.31
C ASN A 84 -12.44 11.23 -10.50
N THR A 85 -13.16 11.19 -11.62
CA THR A 85 -12.73 10.56 -12.88
C THR A 85 -11.35 11.02 -13.38
N ASP A 86 -10.94 12.24 -13.05
CA ASP A 86 -9.63 12.81 -13.41
C ASP A 86 -8.44 12.14 -12.70
N ILE A 87 -8.69 11.38 -11.64
CA ILE A 87 -7.66 10.67 -10.85
C ILE A 87 -7.97 9.18 -10.65
N THR A 88 -9.15 8.72 -11.06
CA THR A 88 -9.52 7.30 -10.97
C THR A 88 -8.60 6.44 -11.83
N GLY A 89 -8.08 5.36 -11.26
CA GLY A 89 -7.18 4.41 -11.93
C GLY A 89 -5.69 4.64 -11.69
N ILE A 90 -5.28 5.82 -11.19
CA ILE A 90 -3.88 6.05 -10.80
C ILE A 90 -3.47 5.10 -9.67
N GLU A 91 -2.20 4.74 -9.62
CA GLU A 91 -1.64 3.94 -8.53
C GLU A 91 -0.71 4.81 -7.68
N ILE A 92 -0.84 4.68 -6.37
CA ILE A 92 -0.04 5.41 -5.38
C ILE A 92 0.71 4.38 -4.55
N SER A 93 2.03 4.51 -4.47
CA SER A 93 2.90 3.59 -3.76
C SER A 93 3.64 4.28 -2.63
N GLN A 94 3.62 3.68 -1.45
CA GLN A 94 4.56 3.96 -0.36
C GLN A 94 5.66 2.91 -0.43
N ASN A 95 6.87 3.32 -0.78
CA ASN A 95 8.02 2.45 -0.98
C ASN A 95 8.98 2.58 0.20
N ARG A 96 9.44 1.45 0.75
CA ARG A 96 10.46 1.41 1.80
C ARG A 96 11.73 0.80 1.26
N ASP A 97 12.84 1.50 1.41
CA ASP A 97 14.16 1.01 1.01
C ASP A 97 14.86 0.21 2.12
N ASN A 98 16.09 -0.24 1.85
CA ASN A 98 16.87 -1.04 2.79
C ASN A 98 17.41 -0.24 3.99
N GLN A 99 17.39 1.10 3.92
CA GLN A 99 17.71 2.00 5.03
C GLN A 99 16.46 2.31 5.88
N GLY A 100 15.29 1.79 5.48
CA GLY A 100 14.01 2.09 6.13
C GLY A 100 13.44 3.46 5.77
N VAL A 101 13.96 4.11 4.72
CA VAL A 101 13.43 5.37 4.24
C VAL A 101 12.18 5.12 3.41
N TRP A 102 11.12 5.85 3.72
CA TRP A 102 9.87 5.80 2.99
C TRP A 102 9.80 6.90 1.92
N THR A 103 9.46 6.52 0.70
CA THR A 103 9.14 7.44 -0.39
C THR A 103 7.71 7.21 -0.89
N CYS A 104 7.07 8.25 -1.41
CA CYS A 104 5.76 8.14 -2.03
C CYS A 104 5.89 8.40 -3.54
N THR A 105 5.36 7.50 -4.35
CA THR A 105 5.32 7.66 -5.81
C THR A 105 3.88 7.56 -6.33
N ILE A 106 3.57 8.31 -7.38
CA ILE A 106 2.29 8.26 -8.09
C ILE A 106 2.55 7.84 -9.52
N ASN A 107 1.97 6.72 -9.92
CA ASN A 107 1.87 6.31 -11.30
C ASN A 107 0.52 6.78 -11.86
N LYS A 108 0.54 7.85 -12.66
CA LYS A 108 -0.66 8.39 -13.30
C LYS A 108 -1.26 7.49 -14.39
N LYS A 109 -0.55 6.43 -14.77
CA LYS A 109 -0.88 5.53 -15.90
C LYS A 109 -1.23 6.36 -17.14
N THR A 110 -2.34 6.03 -17.81
CA THR A 110 -2.87 6.71 -18.99
C THR A 110 -4.06 7.63 -18.66
N VAL A 111 -4.22 8.05 -17.40
CA VAL A 111 -5.36 8.89 -16.96
C VAL A 111 -5.24 10.29 -17.57
N ALA A 112 -6.08 10.58 -18.58
CA ALA A 112 -6.02 11.82 -19.36
C ALA A 112 -6.37 13.09 -18.55
N GLY A 113 -7.19 12.96 -17.51
CA GLY A 113 -7.60 14.07 -16.64
C GLY A 113 -6.56 14.52 -15.62
N TRP A 114 -5.45 13.78 -15.48
CA TRP A 114 -4.44 14.06 -14.47
C TRP A 114 -3.78 15.43 -14.68
N LYS A 115 -3.60 16.17 -13.58
CA LYS A 115 -2.83 17.41 -13.51
C LYS A 115 -1.81 17.27 -12.41
N ASP A 116 -0.58 17.71 -12.63
CA ASP A 116 0.50 17.49 -11.65
C ASP A 116 0.23 18.18 -10.30
N LYS A 117 -0.61 19.23 -10.28
CA LYS A 117 -1.10 19.86 -9.05
C LYS A 117 -1.98 18.95 -8.16
N PHE A 118 -2.42 17.80 -8.67
CA PHE A 118 -3.12 16.78 -7.88
C PHE A 118 -2.16 15.94 -7.04
N ALA A 119 -0.86 15.96 -7.35
CA ALA A 119 0.14 15.29 -6.54
C ALA A 119 0.28 16.00 -5.18
N PRO A 120 0.19 15.28 -4.05
CA PRO A 120 0.59 15.81 -2.75
C PRO A 120 2.09 16.13 -2.76
N THR A 121 2.50 17.17 -2.03
CA THR A 121 3.90 17.64 -1.95
C THR A 121 4.90 16.54 -1.57
N GLY A 122 4.48 15.54 -0.80
CA GLY A 122 5.32 14.42 -0.37
C GLY A 122 5.45 13.26 -1.35
N CYS A 123 4.85 13.34 -2.54
CA CYS A 123 4.86 12.27 -3.54
C CYS A 123 5.46 12.74 -4.86
N THR A 124 6.26 11.89 -5.49
CA THR A 124 6.80 12.14 -6.84
C THR A 124 5.92 11.49 -7.90
N VAL A 125 5.70 12.16 -9.03
CA VAL A 125 4.87 11.64 -10.13
C VAL A 125 5.77 10.95 -11.15
N GLY A 126 5.53 9.66 -11.40
CA GLY A 126 6.16 8.89 -12.46
C GLY A 126 5.17 8.64 -13.61
N THR A 127 5.69 8.56 -14.83
CA THR A 127 4.97 7.95 -15.95
C THR A 127 5.11 6.43 -15.83
N GLY A 128 4.00 5.71 -15.65
CA GLY A 128 4.03 4.25 -15.62
C GLY A 128 4.73 3.68 -16.85
N SER A 129 5.68 2.78 -16.62
CA SER A 129 6.23 1.90 -17.66
C SER A 129 5.27 0.74 -17.92
#